data_AF-A0A8T4DKR9-F1
#
_entry.id   AF-A0A8T4DKR9-F1
#
_cell.length_a   1.000
_cell.length_b   1.000
_cell.length_c   1.000
_cell.angle_alpha   90.00
_cell.angle_beta   90.00
_cell.angle_gamma   90.00
#
_symmetry.space_group_name_H-M   'P 1'
#
loop_
_entity.id
_entity.type
_entity.pdbx_description
1 polymer ?
#
loop_
_entity_poly.entity_id
_entity_poly.type
_entity_poly.pdbx_seq_one_letter_code
_entity_poly.pdbx_strand_id
1 'polypeptide(L)'
;MMRSSFKKTISVKTPKHVLRVDCYSRILKKGSVKINKAELAGLCRSGCRNYNEKYSCPPFAPDFHEHTRRSDRLLVVLLKMDLDQFAKSGYREDHKLRLANAVIKPLIERVMRRLEESPELKGRAGEYLSTGACRLCRPCKRKLREPCKHPEKMRFSLEALGVDCSDIASRLFGLSLLWYKDKKAPEYTLVMCALPISPGLEESEVLKTFERTVNQF
;
A
#
# COMPACT_ATOMS: atom_id res chain seq x y z
N MET A 1 -22.25 -9.01 10.21
CA MET A 1 -21.87 -10.05 9.23
C MET A 1 -20.46 -9.73 8.72
N MET A 2 -19.42 -10.39 9.24
CA MET A 2 -18.03 -10.20 8.79
C MET A 2 -17.89 -10.79 7.37
N ARG A 3 -17.81 -9.93 6.35
CA ARG A 3 -17.57 -10.34 4.97
C ARG A 3 -16.18 -10.97 4.86
N SER A 4 -16.08 -12.05 4.06
CA SER A 4 -14.94 -12.96 3.96
C SER A 4 -13.57 -12.27 3.98
N SER A 5 -12.73 -12.63 4.95
CA SER A 5 -11.33 -12.22 4.97
C SER A 5 -10.48 -13.22 4.20
N PHE A 6 -9.80 -12.78 3.14
CA PHE A 6 -8.79 -13.59 2.47
C PHE A 6 -7.47 -13.51 3.25
N LYS A 7 -6.82 -14.66 3.43
CA LYS A 7 -5.45 -14.78 3.96
C LYS A 7 -4.67 -15.80 3.13
N LYS A 8 -3.49 -15.41 2.63
CA LYS A 8 -2.55 -16.32 1.97
C LYS A 8 -1.11 -15.94 2.32
N THR A 9 -0.25 -16.92 2.56
CA THR A 9 1.20 -16.69 2.64
C THR A 9 1.84 -16.86 1.27
N ILE A 10 2.63 -15.87 0.85
CA ILE A 10 3.42 -15.83 -0.38
C ILE A 10 4.88 -16.12 -0.02
N SER A 11 5.53 -17.02 -0.75
CA SER A 11 6.95 -17.33 -0.58
C SER A 11 7.78 -16.55 -1.59
N VAL A 12 8.62 -15.63 -1.11
CA VAL A 12 9.50 -14.81 -1.95
C VAL A 12 10.94 -15.29 -1.83
N LYS A 13 11.50 -15.82 -2.92
CA LYS A 13 12.90 -16.20 -3.01
C LYS A 13 13.77 -14.99 -3.33
N THR A 14 14.78 -14.77 -2.51
CA THR A 14 15.89 -13.82 -2.74
C THR A 14 17.19 -14.61 -2.88
N PRO A 15 18.31 -14.01 -3.31
CA PRO A 15 19.59 -14.73 -3.39
C PRO A 15 20.07 -15.35 -2.07
N LYS A 16 19.66 -14.79 -0.92
CA LYS A 16 20.12 -15.22 0.41
C LYS A 16 19.05 -15.83 1.31
N HIS A 17 17.77 -15.63 0.99
CA HIS A 17 16.64 -15.98 1.86
C HIS A 17 15.45 -16.48 1.07
N VAL A 18 14.69 -17.39 1.68
CA VAL A 18 13.30 -17.68 1.30
C VAL A 18 12.42 -17.03 2.36
N LEU A 19 11.72 -15.96 1.99
CA LEU A 19 10.94 -15.12 2.90
C LEU A 19 9.46 -15.40 2.74
N ARG A 20 8.73 -15.40 3.85
CA ARG A 20 7.27 -15.56 3.91
C ARG A 20 6.63 -14.20 4.10
N VAL A 21 5.66 -13.88 3.26
CA VAL A 21 4.86 -12.65 3.33
C VAL A 21 3.38 -13.04 3.41
N ASP A 22 2.72 -12.67 4.50
CA ASP A 22 1.28 -12.87 4.64
C ASP A 22 0.52 -11.77 3.92
N CYS A 23 -0.39 -12.16 3.03
CA CYS A 23 -1.29 -11.31 2.29
C CYS A 23 -2.70 -11.41 2.88
N TYR A 24 -3.26 -10.28 3.26
CA TYR A 24 -4.61 -10.13 3.79
C TYR A 24 -5.42 -9.23 2.88
N SER A 25 -6.71 -9.51 2.73
CA SER A 25 -7.62 -8.52 2.12
C SER A 25 -9.00 -8.51 2.75
N ARG A 26 -9.63 -7.33 2.71
CA ARG A 26 -11.01 -7.08 3.11
C ARG A 26 -11.63 -5.98 2.27
N ILE A 27 -12.92 -6.11 1.98
CA ILE A 27 -13.71 -5.02 1.39
C ILE A 27 -14.39 -4.23 2.51
N LEU A 28 -14.36 -2.90 2.41
CA LEU A 28 -15.03 -1.97 3.31
C LEU A 28 -15.81 -0.90 2.54
N LYS A 29 -16.82 -0.32 3.17
CA LYS A 29 -17.54 0.85 2.64
C LYS A 29 -16.66 2.09 2.73
N LYS A 30 -16.57 2.89 1.66
CA LYS A 30 -15.78 4.13 1.60
C LYS A 30 -16.07 5.08 2.78
N GLY A 31 -17.34 5.20 3.18
CA GLY A 31 -17.75 6.05 4.31
C GLY A 31 -17.26 5.60 5.68
N SER A 32 -16.65 4.41 5.80
CA SER A 32 -16.06 3.91 7.06
C SER A 32 -14.55 4.16 7.16
N VAL A 33 -13.96 4.86 6.19
CA VAL A 33 -12.54 5.22 6.19
C VAL A 33 -12.34 6.50 6.97
N LYS A 34 -11.46 6.46 7.98
CA LYS A 34 -11.07 7.64 8.74
C LYS A 34 -10.05 8.46 7.94
N ILE A 35 -10.32 9.76 7.78
CA ILE A 35 -9.50 10.69 6.99
C ILE A 35 -8.95 11.81 7.87
N ASN A 36 -7.62 11.93 7.92
CA ASN A 36 -6.89 12.96 8.68
C ASN A 36 -5.90 13.70 7.75
N LYS A 37 -6.39 14.21 6.61
CA LYS A 37 -5.54 14.79 5.53
C LYS A 37 -4.56 15.85 6.02
N ALA A 38 -5.03 16.82 6.81
CA ALA A 38 -4.20 17.93 7.28
C ALA A 38 -3.09 17.44 8.23
N GLU A 39 -3.44 16.58 9.18
CA GLU A 39 -2.51 16.00 10.15
C GLU A 39 -1.43 15.16 9.45
N LEU A 40 -1.82 14.24 8.56
CA LEU A 40 -0.89 13.39 7.83
C LEU A 40 0.02 14.20 6.89
N ALA A 41 -0.51 15.26 6.26
CA ALA A 41 0.31 16.20 5.50
C ALA A 41 1.30 16.98 6.39
N GLY A 42 0.90 17.31 7.62
CA GLY A 42 1.76 17.91 8.64
C GLY A 42 2.91 17.00 9.05
N LEU A 43 2.63 15.72 9.31
CA LEU A 43 3.66 14.69 9.59
C LEU A 43 4.62 14.50 8.41
N CYS A 44 4.11 14.54 7.17
CA CYS A 44 4.95 14.52 5.99
C CYS A 44 5.87 15.75 5.92
N ARG A 45 5.33 16.94 6.19
CA ARG A 45 6.08 18.20 6.17
C ARG A 45 7.23 18.20 7.18
N SER A 46 7.00 17.69 8.39
CA SER A 46 8.01 17.68 9.45
C SER A 46 9.02 16.54 9.35
N GLY A 47 8.62 15.37 8.83
CA GLY A 47 9.42 14.15 8.93
C GLY A 47 9.82 13.47 7.62
N CYS A 48 9.28 13.88 6.46
CA CYS A 48 9.49 13.17 5.20
C CYS A 48 10.25 14.00 4.17
N ARG A 49 11.44 13.51 3.76
CA ARG A 49 12.26 14.12 2.70
C ARG A 49 11.60 14.23 1.31
N ASN A 50 10.43 13.62 1.12
CA ASN A 50 9.70 13.65 -0.14
C ASN A 50 8.58 14.70 -0.15
N TYR A 51 8.27 15.34 0.98
CA TYR A 51 7.27 16.40 1.05
C TYR A 51 7.63 17.52 0.06
N ASN A 52 6.67 17.96 -0.74
CA ASN A 52 6.85 18.96 -1.81
C ASN A 52 7.81 18.58 -2.96
N GLU A 53 8.43 17.40 -2.92
CA GLU A 53 9.47 16.98 -3.89
C GLU A 53 8.94 16.03 -4.98
N LYS A 54 7.71 15.53 -4.84
CA LYS A 54 7.09 14.54 -5.75
C LYS A 54 5.62 14.86 -5.98
N TYR A 55 5.15 14.64 -7.21
CA TYR A 55 3.74 14.80 -7.57
C TYR A 55 2.81 13.88 -6.78
N SER A 56 3.25 12.68 -6.40
CA SER A 56 2.45 11.73 -5.60
C SER A 56 2.36 12.08 -4.11
N CYS A 57 2.97 13.18 -3.66
CA CYS A 57 3.10 13.53 -2.24
C CYS A 57 2.42 14.86 -1.93
N PRO A 58 2.04 15.11 -0.66
CA PRO A 58 1.58 16.43 -0.25
C PRO A 58 2.62 17.53 -0.58
N PRO A 59 2.18 18.75 -0.95
CA PRO A 59 0.78 19.19 -1.04
C PRO A 59 0.06 18.84 -2.35
N PHE A 60 0.71 18.14 -3.30
CA PHE A 60 0.16 17.88 -4.64
C PHE A 60 -0.84 16.71 -4.70
N ALA A 61 -0.82 15.84 -3.70
CA ALA A 61 -1.78 14.76 -3.61
C ALA A 61 -3.19 15.30 -3.26
N PRO A 62 -4.25 14.90 -3.98
CA PRO A 62 -5.62 15.36 -3.76
C PRO A 62 -6.22 14.79 -2.46
N ASP A 63 -7.44 15.20 -2.12
CA ASP A 63 -8.18 14.57 -1.04
C ASP A 63 -8.64 13.15 -1.42
N PHE A 64 -8.77 12.26 -0.43
CA PHE A 64 -9.25 10.90 -0.63
C PHE A 64 -10.62 10.85 -1.31
N HIS A 65 -11.58 11.66 -0.90
CA HIS A 65 -12.94 11.66 -1.46
C HIS A 65 -12.97 12.19 -2.89
N GLU A 66 -12.13 13.19 -3.20
CA GLU A 66 -11.98 13.74 -4.55
C GLU A 66 -11.41 12.68 -5.52
N HIS A 67 -10.33 12.01 -5.10
CA HIS A 67 -9.65 11.01 -5.91
C HIS A 67 -10.49 9.73 -6.09
N THR A 68 -11.30 9.37 -5.10
CA THR A 68 -12.16 8.16 -5.12
C THR A 68 -13.65 8.47 -5.33
N ARG A 69 -13.97 9.61 -5.97
CA ARG A 69 -15.35 10.11 -6.08
C ARG A 69 -16.33 9.14 -6.75
N ARG A 70 -15.85 8.30 -7.68
CA ARG A 70 -16.65 7.31 -8.44
C ARG A 70 -16.80 5.95 -7.73
N SER A 71 -16.26 5.82 -6.52
CA SER A 71 -16.23 4.56 -5.78
C SER A 71 -17.04 4.65 -4.50
N ASP A 72 -17.66 3.56 -4.07
CA ASP A 72 -18.44 3.46 -2.84
C ASP A 72 -17.82 2.49 -1.82
N ARG A 73 -16.87 1.68 -2.28
CA ARG A 73 -16.17 0.63 -1.52
C ARG A 73 -14.69 0.63 -1.85
N LEU A 74 -13.91 0.02 -0.98
CA LEU A 74 -12.48 -0.24 -1.19
C LEU A 74 -12.20 -1.73 -0.95
N LEU A 75 -11.44 -2.38 -1.85
CA LEU A 75 -10.68 -3.57 -1.49
C LEU A 75 -9.38 -3.11 -0.85
N VAL A 76 -9.22 -3.34 0.46
CA VAL A 76 -7.95 -3.11 1.16
C VAL A 76 -7.12 -4.37 1.10
N VAL A 77 -5.86 -4.22 0.69
CA VAL A 77 -4.85 -5.29 0.65
C VAL A 77 -3.72 -4.90 1.60
N LEU A 78 -3.39 -5.78 2.53
CA LEU A 78 -2.32 -5.60 3.50
C LEU A 78 -1.34 -6.76 3.39
N LEU A 79 -0.05 -6.45 3.27
CA LEU A 79 1.00 -7.44 3.40
C LEU A 79 1.71 -7.27 4.76
N LYS A 80 1.98 -8.39 5.43
CA LYS A 80 2.77 -8.48 6.66
C LYS A 80 3.98 -9.36 6.43
N MET A 81 5.12 -8.97 6.99
CA MET A 81 6.30 -9.82 7.03
C MET A 81 6.98 -9.71 8.39
N ASP A 82 7.14 -10.85 9.06
CA ASP A 82 7.88 -10.96 10.32
C ASP A 82 9.38 -10.80 10.09
N LEU A 83 10.04 -10.04 10.98
CA LEU A 83 11.47 -9.73 10.88
C LEU A 83 12.35 -10.76 11.60
N ASP A 84 11.75 -11.67 12.38
CA ASP A 84 12.41 -12.83 12.99
C ASP A 84 12.96 -13.83 11.94
N GLN A 85 12.46 -13.77 10.72
CA GLN A 85 13.01 -14.48 9.56
C GLN A 85 14.48 -14.11 9.28
N PHE A 86 14.94 -12.96 9.79
CA PHE A 86 16.33 -12.53 9.75
C PHE A 86 17.10 -12.77 11.07
N ALA A 87 16.53 -13.48 12.05
CA ALA A 87 17.17 -13.66 13.35
C ALA A 87 18.55 -14.35 13.24
N LYS A 88 18.69 -15.29 12.31
CA LYS A 88 19.93 -16.07 12.10
C LYS A 88 20.90 -15.45 11.10
N SER A 89 20.63 -14.27 10.56
CA SER A 89 21.41 -13.70 9.45
C SER A 89 22.55 -12.77 9.88
N GLY A 90 22.66 -12.44 11.17
CA GLY A 90 23.66 -11.49 11.69
C GLY A 90 23.45 -10.04 11.22
N TYR A 91 22.29 -9.70 10.64
CA TYR A 91 22.02 -8.34 10.19
C TYR A 91 21.76 -7.39 11.35
N ARG A 92 22.25 -6.15 11.20
CA ARG A 92 21.83 -5.02 12.04
C ARG A 92 20.32 -4.82 11.96
N GLU A 93 19.73 -4.34 13.04
CA GLU A 93 18.28 -4.14 13.18
C GLU A 93 17.65 -3.26 12.07
N ASP A 94 18.28 -2.13 11.75
CA ASP A 94 17.84 -1.25 10.66
C ASP A 94 17.95 -1.92 9.29
N HIS A 95 18.94 -2.80 9.11
CA HIS A 95 19.14 -3.55 7.89
C HIS A 95 18.05 -4.60 7.69
N LYS A 96 17.60 -5.30 8.75
CA LYS A 96 16.46 -6.22 8.70
C LYS A 96 15.21 -5.53 8.14
N LEU A 97 14.87 -4.37 8.70
CA LEU A 97 13.71 -3.59 8.24
C LEU A 97 13.88 -3.07 6.80
N ARG A 98 15.08 -2.66 6.40
CA ARG A 98 15.35 -2.21 5.02
C ARG A 98 15.20 -3.33 4.00
N LEU A 99 15.78 -4.51 4.28
CA LEU A 99 15.63 -5.71 3.46
C LEU A 99 14.17 -6.11 3.35
N ALA A 100 13.46 -6.08 4.48
CA ALA A 100 12.05 -6.40 4.51
C ALA A 100 11.22 -5.48 3.60
N ASN A 101 11.44 -4.18 3.72
CA ASN A 101 10.80 -3.16 2.89
C ASN A 101 11.19 -3.26 1.41
N ALA A 102 12.40 -3.70 1.09
CA ALA A 102 12.86 -3.92 -0.28
C ALA A 102 12.16 -5.12 -0.96
N VAL A 103 11.59 -6.03 -0.17
CA VAL A 103 10.84 -7.20 -0.66
C VAL A 103 9.34 -6.90 -0.71
N ILE A 104 8.76 -6.44 0.40
CA ILE A 104 7.31 -6.37 0.56
C ILE A 104 6.68 -5.22 -0.25
N LYS A 105 7.38 -4.08 -0.41
CA LYS A 105 6.87 -2.92 -1.17
C LYS A 105 6.76 -3.24 -2.66
N PRO A 106 7.79 -3.76 -3.34
CA PRO A 106 7.63 -4.17 -4.74
C PRO A 106 6.64 -5.32 -4.93
N LEU A 107 6.48 -6.21 -3.94
CA LEU A 107 5.49 -7.28 -4.02
C LEU A 107 4.06 -6.73 -4.08
N ILE A 108 3.66 -5.89 -3.12
CA ILE A 108 2.30 -5.33 -3.10
C ILE A 108 2.03 -4.48 -4.34
N GLU A 109 2.99 -3.67 -4.80
CA GLU A 109 2.85 -2.85 -6.01
C GLU A 109 2.64 -3.70 -7.27
N ARG A 110 3.33 -4.84 -7.39
CA ARG A 110 3.12 -5.78 -8.51
C ARG A 110 1.77 -6.47 -8.44
N VAL A 111 1.34 -6.90 -7.25
CA VAL A 111 0.01 -7.49 -7.03
C VAL A 111 -1.07 -6.48 -7.44
N MET A 112 -1.00 -5.25 -6.93
CA MET A 112 -2.02 -4.23 -7.19
C MET A 112 -2.01 -3.74 -8.64
N ARG A 113 -0.84 -3.62 -9.29
CA ARG A 113 -0.79 -3.30 -10.73
C ARG A 113 -1.39 -4.41 -11.57
N ARG A 114 -1.08 -5.68 -11.30
CA ARG A 114 -1.70 -6.81 -12.02
C ARG A 114 -3.21 -6.88 -11.79
N LEU A 115 -3.67 -6.54 -10.59
CA LEU A 115 -5.08 -6.48 -10.27
C LEU A 115 -5.78 -5.37 -11.06
N GLU A 116 -5.26 -4.14 -11.03
CA GLU A 116 -5.82 -2.99 -11.75
C GLU A 116 -5.86 -3.22 -13.26
N GLU A 117 -4.83 -3.87 -13.83
CA GLU A 117 -4.72 -4.15 -15.27
C GLU A 117 -5.42 -5.44 -15.71
N SER A 118 -6.07 -6.17 -14.80
CA SER A 118 -6.79 -7.40 -15.14
C SER A 118 -7.97 -7.10 -16.08
N PRO A 119 -8.29 -8.00 -17.03
CA PRO A 119 -9.42 -7.79 -17.96
C PRO A 119 -10.75 -7.50 -17.26
N GLU A 120 -10.96 -8.08 -16.08
CA GLU A 120 -12.17 -7.93 -15.29
C GLU A 120 -12.28 -6.53 -14.64
N LEU A 121 -11.15 -5.91 -14.27
CA LEU A 121 -11.15 -4.67 -13.47
C LEU A 121 -10.69 -3.44 -14.25
N LYS A 122 -9.92 -3.62 -15.32
CA LYS A 122 -9.33 -2.54 -16.10
C LYS A 122 -10.42 -1.62 -16.67
N GLY A 123 -10.35 -0.35 -16.31
CA GLY A 123 -11.33 0.67 -16.71
C GLY A 123 -12.67 0.60 -15.96
N ARG A 124 -12.90 -0.40 -15.10
CA ARG A 124 -14.12 -0.58 -14.29
C ARG A 124 -13.89 -0.24 -12.82
N ALA A 125 -12.73 -0.59 -12.28
CA ALA A 125 -12.27 -0.17 -10.96
C ALA A 125 -11.52 1.18 -11.04
N GLY A 126 -11.35 1.84 -9.89
CA GLY A 126 -10.51 3.03 -9.79
C GLY A 126 -9.02 2.69 -9.80
N GLU A 127 -8.18 3.71 -9.97
CA GLU A 127 -6.74 3.59 -9.77
C GLU A 127 -6.43 3.13 -8.34
N TYR A 128 -5.54 2.13 -8.18
CA TYR A 128 -5.21 1.67 -6.83
C TYR A 128 -4.42 2.74 -6.06
N LEU A 129 -4.67 2.80 -4.76
CA LEU A 129 -3.98 3.64 -3.80
C LEU A 129 -2.76 2.88 -3.30
N SER A 130 -1.58 3.44 -3.57
CA SER A 130 -0.25 2.83 -3.37
C SER A 130 0.23 2.92 -1.91
N THR A 131 1.44 2.41 -1.65
CA THR A 131 2.17 2.56 -0.39
C THR A 131 3.34 3.55 -0.53
N GLY A 132 3.28 4.66 0.20
CA GLY A 132 4.35 5.67 0.25
C GLY A 132 4.62 6.39 -1.09
N ALA A 133 5.79 7.01 -1.22
CA ALA A 133 6.10 7.89 -2.34
C ALA A 133 6.43 7.15 -3.64
N CYS A 134 5.96 7.69 -4.78
CA CYS A 134 6.25 7.19 -6.14
C CYS A 134 7.75 7.06 -6.41
N ARG A 135 8.14 5.98 -7.10
CA ARG A 135 9.56 5.63 -7.41
C ARG A 135 9.84 5.45 -8.90
N LEU A 136 8.93 5.88 -9.78
CA LEU A 136 9.01 5.64 -11.23
C LEU A 136 10.15 6.41 -11.93
N CYS A 137 10.69 7.47 -11.33
CA CYS A 137 11.79 8.26 -11.90
C CYS A 137 12.75 8.77 -10.80
N ARG A 138 14.00 9.03 -11.20
CA ARG A 138 15.05 9.62 -10.35
C ARG A 138 15.93 10.57 -11.18
N PRO A 139 16.00 11.88 -10.85
CA PRO A 139 15.13 12.60 -9.91
C PRO A 139 13.67 12.65 -10.38
N CYS A 140 12.75 13.02 -9.48
CA CYS A 140 11.37 13.30 -9.88
C CYS A 140 11.30 14.63 -10.65
N LYS A 141 10.57 14.68 -11.77
CA LYS A 141 10.43 15.88 -12.60
C LYS A 141 9.78 17.07 -11.88
N ARG A 142 9.01 16.82 -10.81
CA ARG A 142 8.54 17.86 -9.89
C ARG A 142 9.69 18.73 -9.35
N LYS A 143 10.85 18.16 -9.03
CA LYS A 143 12.03 18.89 -8.54
C LYS A 143 12.58 19.87 -9.57
N LEU A 144 12.38 19.55 -10.85
CA LEU A 144 12.79 20.36 -12.00
C LEU A 144 11.67 21.29 -12.48
N ARG A 145 10.52 21.32 -11.79
CA ARG A 145 9.30 22.06 -12.20
C ARG A 145 8.79 21.65 -13.59
N GLU A 146 9.05 20.42 -14.00
CA GLU A 146 8.57 19.84 -15.25
C GLU A 146 7.42 18.85 -15.01
N PRO A 147 6.50 18.67 -15.98
CA PRO A 147 5.43 17.69 -15.89
C PRO A 147 5.90 16.28 -15.51
N CYS A 148 5.01 15.51 -14.89
CA CYS A 148 5.31 14.12 -14.55
C CYS A 148 5.66 13.33 -15.83
N LYS A 149 6.77 12.58 -15.82
CA LYS A 149 7.15 11.68 -16.94
C LYS A 149 6.22 10.46 -17.07
N HIS A 150 5.45 10.15 -16.02
CA HIS A 150 4.63 8.94 -15.91
C HIS A 150 3.24 9.23 -15.31
N PRO A 151 2.44 10.15 -15.88
CA PRO A 151 1.17 10.55 -15.28
C PRO A 151 0.21 9.35 -15.14
N GLU A 152 0.05 8.55 -16.20
CA GLU A 152 -0.85 7.38 -16.23
C GLU A 152 -0.47 6.23 -15.29
N LYS A 153 0.81 6.18 -14.87
CA LYS A 153 1.34 5.10 -13.99
C LYS A 153 1.50 5.54 -12.54
N MET A 154 1.54 6.85 -12.30
CA MET A 154 1.71 7.37 -10.95
C MET A 154 0.47 7.05 -10.13
N ARG A 155 0.67 6.56 -8.92
CA ARG A 155 -0.40 6.37 -7.94
C ARG A 155 -0.11 7.19 -6.68
N PHE A 156 -1.16 7.66 -6.04
CA PHE A 156 -1.07 8.30 -4.72
C PHE A 156 -1.11 7.24 -3.63
N SER A 157 -0.40 7.46 -2.53
CA SER A 157 -0.54 6.57 -1.38
C SER A 157 -1.78 6.88 -0.56
N LEU A 158 -2.27 5.89 0.19
CA LEU A 158 -3.35 6.05 1.17
C LEU A 158 -3.09 7.26 2.09
N GLU A 159 -1.91 7.32 2.71
CA GLU A 159 -1.54 8.40 3.63
C GLU A 159 -1.42 9.76 2.92
N ALA A 160 -0.93 9.77 1.67
CA ALA A 160 -0.82 11.00 0.89
C ALA A 160 -2.20 11.59 0.59
N LEU A 161 -3.24 10.76 0.48
CA LEU A 161 -4.64 11.15 0.33
C LEU A 161 -5.34 11.44 1.67
N GLY A 162 -4.68 11.20 2.80
CA GLY A 162 -5.21 11.47 4.13
C GLY A 162 -5.82 10.27 4.85
N VAL A 163 -5.70 9.06 4.33
CA VAL A 163 -6.25 7.85 4.98
C VAL A 163 -5.44 7.46 6.21
N ASP A 164 -6.13 7.24 7.33
CA ASP A 164 -5.55 6.70 8.57
C ASP A 164 -5.31 5.18 8.43
N CYS A 165 -4.12 4.81 7.95
CA CYS A 165 -3.74 3.41 7.79
C CYS A 165 -3.63 2.64 9.12
N SER A 166 -3.39 3.34 10.25
CA SER A 166 -3.33 2.72 11.57
C SER A 166 -4.71 2.24 12.02
N ASP A 167 -5.75 3.05 11.81
CA ASP A 167 -7.15 2.65 12.05
C ASP A 167 -7.51 1.40 11.24
N ILE A 168 -7.24 1.42 9.93
CA ILE A 168 -7.58 0.31 9.04
C ILE A 168 -6.86 -0.97 9.46
N ALA A 169 -5.55 -0.89 9.73
CA ALA A 169 -4.75 -2.04 10.15
C ALA A 169 -5.32 -2.67 11.44
N SER A 170 -5.61 -1.83 12.44
CA SER A 170 -6.11 -2.29 13.74
C SER A 170 -7.52 -2.85 13.64
N ARG A 171 -8.46 -2.08 13.10
CA ARG A 171 -9.89 -2.41 13.08
C ARG A 171 -10.22 -3.58 12.15
N LEU A 172 -9.52 -3.70 11.02
CA LEU A 172 -9.84 -4.74 10.03
C LEU A 172 -8.99 -5.99 10.16
N PHE A 173 -7.74 -5.87 10.61
CA PHE A 173 -6.80 -6.98 10.62
C PHE A 173 -6.28 -7.33 12.00
N GLY A 174 -6.61 -6.55 13.05
CA GLY A 174 -6.09 -6.77 14.39
C GLY A 174 -4.58 -6.52 14.49
N LEU A 175 -4.03 -5.66 13.61
CA LEU A 175 -2.60 -5.40 13.50
C LEU A 175 -2.27 -3.93 13.75
N SER A 176 -1.17 -3.64 14.43
CA SER A 176 -0.66 -2.28 14.61
C SER A 176 0.45 -1.96 13.62
N LEU A 177 0.52 -0.70 13.15
CA LEU A 177 1.71 -0.20 12.44
C LEU A 177 2.86 -0.05 13.44
N LEU A 178 3.93 -0.81 13.24
CA LEU A 178 5.13 -0.78 14.08
C LEU A 178 6.26 0.00 13.40
N TRP A 179 7.06 0.67 14.21
CA TRP A 179 8.12 1.55 13.74
C TRP A 179 9.47 1.13 14.32
N TYR A 180 10.54 1.41 13.59
CA TYR A 180 11.90 1.31 14.12
C TYR A 180 12.07 2.34 15.23
N LYS A 181 12.43 1.89 16.43
CA LYS A 181 12.58 2.74 17.62
C LYS A 181 13.71 2.20 18.48
N ASP A 182 14.45 3.09 19.15
CA ASP A 182 15.49 2.72 20.13
C ASP A 182 16.53 1.72 19.59
N LYS A 183 16.92 1.92 18.33
CA LYS A 183 17.84 1.07 17.55
C LYS A 183 17.37 -0.38 17.34
N LYS A 184 16.10 -0.70 17.61
CA LYS A 184 15.51 -2.04 17.46
C LYS A 184 14.54 -2.11 16.28
N ALA A 185 14.58 -3.22 15.55
CA ALA A 185 13.60 -3.50 14.53
C ALA A 185 12.27 -3.88 15.19
N PRO A 186 11.13 -3.55 14.57
CA PRO A 186 9.84 -4.04 15.04
C PRO A 186 9.72 -5.55 14.82
N GLU A 187 8.73 -6.18 15.43
CA GLU A 187 8.45 -7.62 15.23
C GLU A 187 8.14 -7.94 13.76
N TYR A 188 7.42 -7.05 13.08
CA TYR A 188 7.04 -7.19 11.68
C TYR A 188 6.98 -5.82 10.98
N THR A 189 6.95 -5.85 9.65
CA THR A 189 6.62 -4.67 8.83
C THR A 189 5.30 -4.90 8.09
N LEU A 190 4.53 -3.83 7.93
CA LEU A 190 3.28 -3.81 7.17
C LEU A 190 3.39 -2.88 5.97
N VAL A 191 2.72 -3.24 4.88
CA VAL A 191 2.40 -2.32 3.77
C VAL A 191 0.96 -2.52 3.35
N MET A 192 0.30 -1.43 2.96
CA MET A 192 -1.11 -1.44 2.62
C MET A 192 -1.34 -0.67 1.33
N CYS A 193 -2.19 -1.23 0.48
CA CYS A 193 -2.76 -0.58 -0.67
C CYS A 193 -4.28 -0.74 -0.65
N ALA A 194 -5.00 0.02 -1.47
CA ALA A 194 -6.42 -0.19 -1.66
C ALA A 194 -6.80 -0.05 -3.14
N LEU A 195 -7.81 -0.80 -3.58
CA LEU A 195 -8.43 -0.61 -4.90
C LEU A 195 -9.82 0.00 -4.69
N PRO A 196 -10.09 1.21 -5.19
CA PRO A 196 -11.43 1.79 -5.20
C PRO A 196 -12.37 0.99 -6.11
N ILE A 197 -13.52 0.58 -5.57
CA ILE A 197 -14.53 -0.24 -6.24
C ILE A 197 -15.71 0.65 -6.61
N SER A 198 -16.09 0.66 -7.88
CA SER A 198 -17.26 1.36 -8.40
C SER A 198 -18.56 0.66 -8.00
N PRO A 199 -19.70 1.36 -7.85
CA PRO A 199 -20.97 0.74 -7.47
C PRO A 199 -21.42 -0.42 -8.37
N GLY A 200 -21.19 -0.30 -9.69
CA GLY A 200 -21.56 -1.33 -10.68
C GLY A 200 -20.62 -2.55 -10.76
N LEU A 201 -19.68 -2.68 -9.83
CA LEU A 201 -18.73 -3.79 -9.79
C LEU A 201 -19.02 -4.68 -8.58
N GLU A 202 -19.20 -5.97 -8.83
CA GLU A 202 -19.57 -6.94 -7.80
C GLU A 202 -18.38 -7.30 -6.90
N GLU A 203 -18.61 -7.39 -5.59
CA GLU A 203 -17.55 -7.73 -4.62
C GLU A 203 -16.96 -9.11 -4.88
N SER A 204 -17.80 -10.06 -5.30
CA SER A 204 -17.38 -11.43 -5.62
C SER A 204 -16.46 -11.48 -6.84
N GLU A 205 -16.70 -10.63 -7.86
CA GLU A 205 -15.85 -10.51 -9.04
C GLU A 205 -14.48 -9.93 -8.68
N VAL A 206 -14.47 -8.87 -7.85
CA VAL A 206 -13.23 -8.24 -7.36
C VAL A 206 -12.40 -9.23 -6.54
N LEU A 207 -13.04 -9.94 -5.60
CA LEU A 207 -12.35 -10.90 -4.74
C LEU A 207 -11.81 -12.08 -5.53
N LYS A 208 -12.60 -12.69 -6.42
CA LYS A 208 -12.11 -13.79 -7.30
C LYS A 208 -10.93 -13.36 -8.15
N THR A 209 -11.00 -12.17 -8.72
CA THR A 209 -9.90 -11.61 -9.53
C THR A 209 -8.66 -11.39 -8.67
N PHE A 210 -8.82 -10.82 -7.48
CA PHE A 210 -7.73 -10.62 -6.52
C PHE A 210 -7.07 -11.93 -6.09
N GLU A 211 -7.85 -12.93 -5.71
CA GLU A 211 -7.36 -14.25 -5.31
C GLU A 211 -6.56 -14.91 -6.44
N ARG A 212 -7.09 -14.86 -7.66
CA ARG A 212 -6.39 -15.35 -8.85
C ARG A 212 -5.08 -14.60 -9.11
N THR A 213 -5.07 -13.28 -8.96
CA THR A 213 -3.86 -12.46 -9.11
C THR A 213 -2.81 -12.82 -8.06
N VAL A 214 -3.20 -12.95 -6.79
CA VAL A 214 -2.31 -13.34 -5.69
C VAL A 214 -1.80 -14.78 -5.86
N ASN A 215 -2.54 -15.65 -6.55
CA ASN A 215 -2.11 -17.01 -6.88
C ASN A 215 -1.00 -17.10 -7.93
N GLN A 216 -0.64 -15.99 -8.57
CA GLN A 216 0.50 -15.90 -9.49
C GLN A 216 1.81 -15.47 -8.81
N PHE A 217 1.80 -15.34 -7.48
CA PHE A 217 2.95 -15.00 -6.64
C PHE A 217 3.12 -16.09 -5.57
#